data_AF-A0A2G5HZB5-F1
#
_entry.id   AF-A0A2G5HZB5-F1
#
_cell.length_a   1.000
_cell.length_b   1.000
_cell.length_c   1.000
_cell.angle_alpha   90.00
_cell.angle_beta   90.00
_cell.angle_gamma   90.00
#
_symmetry.space_group_name_H-M   'P 1'
#
loop_
_entity.id
_entity.type
_entity.pdbx_description
1 polymer ?
#
loop_
_entity_poly.entity_id
_entity_poly.type
_entity_poly.pdbx_seq_one_letter_code
_entity_poly.pdbx_strand_id
1 'polypeptide(L)'
;MPSDFISKFNAQAFTGPYEYLCVDPPEWADEDDEDNEDEDSGIESDGSDSEEDFFKEPAADHPTHKWILMREGLDLLVQNCHEAMQRNPDNYGMHVFSDYWAYAIIDLIETLCKSADTALKARPAPGLGCCCCTWAFSQPQKPTAHVALRR
;
A
#
# COMPACT_ATOMS: atom_id res chain seq x y z
N MET A 1 -12.32 -16.38 11.30
CA MET A 1 -11.12 -15.61 11.71
C MET A 1 -10.79 -15.98 13.15
N PRO A 2 -9.54 -16.35 13.49
CA PRO A 2 -9.17 -16.64 14.88
C PRO A 2 -9.28 -15.36 15.74
N SER A 3 -9.99 -15.47 16.88
CA SER A 3 -10.27 -14.37 17.82
C SER A 3 -9.01 -13.65 18.33
N ASP A 4 -7.90 -14.36 18.39
CA ASP A 4 -6.61 -13.86 18.89
C ASP A 4 -5.96 -12.82 17.96
N PHE A 5 -6.35 -12.80 16.68
CA PHE A 5 -5.81 -11.85 15.72
C PHE A 5 -6.37 -10.44 15.98
N ILE A 6 -7.68 -10.34 16.17
CA ILE A 6 -8.38 -9.07 16.42
C ILE A 6 -7.87 -8.43 17.72
N SER A 7 -7.68 -9.23 18.77
CA SER A 7 -7.13 -8.73 20.04
C SER A 7 -5.69 -8.23 19.92
N LYS A 8 -4.86 -8.85 19.09
CA LYS A 8 -3.46 -8.43 18.88
C LYS A 8 -3.37 -7.16 18.03
N PHE A 9 -4.22 -7.05 17.01
CA PHE A 9 -4.31 -5.87 16.17
C PHE A 9 -4.75 -4.65 16.99
N ASN A 10 -5.79 -4.79 17.80
CA ASN A 10 -6.29 -3.71 18.65
C ASN A 10 -5.33 -3.32 19.79
N ALA A 11 -4.38 -4.19 20.15
CA ALA A 11 -3.36 -3.90 21.17
C ALA A 11 -2.15 -3.12 20.61
N GLN A 12 -2.01 -3.02 19.29
CA GLN A 12 -0.94 -2.24 18.67
C GLN A 12 -1.33 -0.76 18.60
N ALA A 13 -0.54 0.10 19.25
CA ALA A 13 -0.64 1.54 19.07
C ALA A 13 0.02 1.92 17.74
N PHE A 14 -0.80 2.18 16.72
CA PHE A 14 -0.37 2.63 15.41
C PHE A 14 -0.19 4.15 15.41
N THR A 15 0.96 4.63 15.89
CA THR A 15 1.29 6.06 15.92
C THR A 15 2.34 6.41 14.88
N GLY A 16 2.17 7.51 14.13
CA GLY A 16 3.15 8.00 13.16
C GLY A 16 2.87 7.53 11.72
N PRO A 17 3.86 7.06 10.95
CA PRO A 17 3.67 6.73 9.52
C PRO A 17 2.68 5.56 9.30
N TYR A 18 2.52 4.70 10.30
CA TYR A 18 1.61 3.54 10.28
C TYR A 18 0.25 3.83 10.91
N GLU A 19 -0.06 5.10 11.19
CA GLU A 19 -1.37 5.53 11.67
C GLU A 19 -2.46 5.25 10.63
N TYR A 20 -3.66 4.88 11.10
CA TYR A 20 -4.83 4.71 10.27
C TYR A 20 -5.65 6.00 10.28
N LEU A 21 -6.11 6.41 9.10
CA LEU A 21 -6.96 7.56 8.88
C LEU A 21 -8.31 7.11 8.35
N CYS A 22 -9.35 7.85 8.71
CA CYS A 22 -10.67 7.74 8.12
C CYS A 22 -10.60 8.22 6.65
N VAL A 23 -11.24 7.46 5.77
CA VAL A 23 -11.44 7.81 4.35
C VAL A 23 -12.91 7.73 4.01
N ASP A 24 -13.33 8.41 2.95
CA ASP A 24 -14.73 8.41 2.55
C ASP A 24 -15.17 7.01 2.11
N PRO A 25 -16.46 6.68 2.32
CA PRO A 25 -17.03 5.50 1.68
C PRO A 25 -16.80 5.60 0.16
N PRO A 26 -16.33 4.52 -0.48
CA PRO A 26 -16.27 4.50 -1.93
C PRO A 26 -17.69 4.49 -2.50
N GLU A 27 -17.90 5.16 -3.63
CA GLU A 27 -19.21 5.35 -4.27
C GLU A 27 -20.04 4.05 -4.45
N TRP A 28 -19.38 2.91 -4.64
CA TRP A 28 -20.06 1.61 -4.80
C TRP A 28 -20.55 1.01 -3.48
N ALA A 29 -20.23 1.61 -2.34
CA ALA A 29 -20.56 1.12 -1.02
C ALA A 29 -21.77 1.79 -0.38
N ASP A 30 -22.40 2.74 -1.08
CA ASP A 30 -23.71 3.25 -0.72
C ASP A 30 -24.74 2.16 -1.01
N GLU A 31 -25.27 1.55 0.06
CA GLU A 31 -26.26 0.46 -0.01
C GLU A 31 -27.71 0.97 -0.15
N ASP A 32 -27.92 2.29 -0.26
CA ASP A 32 -29.24 2.92 -0.40
C ASP A 32 -29.46 3.60 -1.77
N ASP A 33 -30.50 3.08 -2.42
CA ASP A 33 -31.45 3.72 -3.31
C ASP A 33 -31.24 3.81 -4.84
N GLU A 34 -32.25 3.23 -5.47
CA GLU A 34 -32.66 3.24 -6.87
C GLU A 34 -32.83 4.69 -7.40
N ASP A 35 -32.56 4.88 -8.70
CA ASP A 35 -32.84 6.09 -9.49
C ASP A 35 -32.07 7.38 -9.15
N ASN A 36 -30.97 7.62 -9.88
CA ASN A 36 -30.85 8.88 -10.62
C ASN A 36 -29.96 8.72 -11.86
N GLU A 37 -30.56 9.07 -13.00
CA GLU A 37 -29.91 9.15 -14.30
C GLU A 37 -28.89 10.30 -14.33
N ASP A 38 -27.79 10.06 -15.06
CA ASP A 38 -27.01 11.00 -15.86
C ASP A 38 -26.51 12.33 -15.22
N GLU A 39 -25.20 12.41 -14.95
CA GLU A 39 -24.24 13.25 -15.70
C GLU A 39 -22.95 13.55 -14.89
N ASP A 40 -21.84 13.50 -15.62
CA ASP A 40 -20.56 14.18 -15.37
C ASP A 40 -19.64 13.69 -14.24
N SER A 41 -18.65 12.88 -14.63
CA SER A 41 -17.46 12.54 -13.84
C SER A 41 -16.52 13.75 -13.73
N GLY A 42 -16.92 14.74 -12.94
CA GLY A 42 -16.05 15.77 -12.39
C GLY A 42 -15.69 15.39 -10.96
N ILE A 43 -14.41 15.19 -10.66
CA ILE A 43 -13.93 15.22 -9.28
C ILE A 43 -14.07 16.66 -8.79
N GLU A 44 -15.27 17.03 -8.38
CA GLU A 44 -15.52 18.10 -7.43
C GLU A 44 -15.93 17.41 -6.14
N SER A 45 -15.08 17.52 -5.12
CA SER A 45 -15.49 17.33 -3.74
C SER A 45 -16.45 18.47 -3.41
N ASP A 46 -17.69 18.36 -3.89
CA ASP A 46 -18.80 19.17 -3.41
C ASP A 46 -19.37 18.50 -2.16
N GLY A 47 -19.52 19.29 -1.12
CA GLY A 47 -19.80 18.84 0.24
C GLY A 47 -21.10 18.07 0.31
N SER A 48 -21.00 16.79 0.68
CA SER A 48 -22.16 16.04 1.16
C SER A 48 -22.63 16.67 2.47
N ASP A 49 -23.80 17.30 2.43
CA ASP A 49 -24.39 18.12 3.49
C ASP A 49 -25.13 17.28 4.57
N SER A 50 -24.67 16.04 4.80
CA SER A 50 -25.14 15.23 5.93
C SER A 50 -24.15 14.11 6.26
N GLU A 51 -23.76 14.06 7.54
CA GLU A 51 -22.73 13.20 8.17
C GLU A 51 -21.36 13.87 8.22
N GLU A 52 -20.80 13.93 9.43
CA GLU A 52 -19.54 14.62 9.74
C GLU A 52 -18.42 14.09 8.84
N ASP A 53 -17.82 14.98 8.03
CA ASP A 53 -16.68 14.66 7.16
C ASP A 53 -15.46 14.33 8.03
N PHE A 54 -15.22 13.05 8.26
CA PHE A 54 -14.09 12.53 9.02
C PHE A 54 -12.83 12.33 8.15
N PHE A 55 -12.82 12.81 6.91
CA PHE A 55 -11.73 12.53 5.97
C PHE A 55 -10.37 12.99 6.52
N LYS A 56 -9.39 12.06 6.52
CA LYS A 56 -8.03 12.23 7.05
C LYS A 56 -7.92 12.41 8.57
N GLU A 57 -9.01 12.30 9.31
CA GLU A 57 -8.96 12.28 10.78
C GLU A 57 -8.40 10.93 11.29
N PRO A 58 -7.75 10.88 12.46
CA PRO A 58 -7.22 9.64 13.01
C PRO A 58 -8.35 8.64 13.27
N ALA A 59 -8.24 7.42 12.73
CA ALA A 59 -9.26 6.38 12.91
C ALA A 59 -9.47 5.98 14.38
N ALA A 60 -8.52 6.29 15.26
CA ALA A 60 -8.64 6.06 16.70
C ALA A 60 -9.74 6.91 17.35
N ASP A 61 -10.00 8.11 16.81
CA ASP A 61 -11.00 9.04 17.34
C ASP A 61 -12.42 8.69 16.85
N HIS A 62 -12.52 7.90 15.77
CA HIS A 62 -13.79 7.52 15.12
C HIS A 62 -13.94 5.99 15.01
N PRO A 63 -14.10 5.26 16.13
CA PRO A 63 -14.18 3.79 16.11
C PRO A 63 -15.42 3.24 15.40
N THR A 64 -16.42 4.08 15.15
CA THR A 64 -17.64 3.73 14.40
C THR A 64 -17.44 3.82 12.89
N HIS A 65 -16.41 4.53 12.43
CA HIS A 65 -16.14 4.69 11.01
C HIS A 65 -15.52 3.42 10.43
N LYS A 66 -16.13 2.90 9.34
CA LYS A 66 -15.76 1.62 8.74
C LYS A 66 -14.56 1.75 7.79
N TRP A 67 -14.45 2.88 7.12
CA TRP A 67 -13.55 3.06 5.99
C TRP A 67 -12.25 3.70 6.47
N ILE A 68 -11.21 2.87 6.57
CA ILE A 68 -9.91 3.30 7.08
C ILE A 68 -8.79 2.93 6.11
N LEU A 69 -7.80 3.80 6.01
CA LEU A 69 -6.59 3.58 5.22
C LEU A 69 -5.36 3.98 6.04
N MET A 70 -4.24 3.29 5.85
CA MET A 70 -2.98 3.69 6.46
C MET A 70 -2.52 5.03 5.87
N ARG A 71 -2.01 5.94 6.71
CA ARG A 71 -1.48 7.25 6.29
C ARG A 71 -0.46 7.13 5.16
N GLU A 72 0.53 6.27 5.29
CA GLU A 72 1.52 6.00 4.23
C GLU A 72 0.86 5.51 2.93
N GLY A 73 -0.19 4.69 3.03
CA GLY A 73 -0.96 4.22 1.88
C GLY A 73 -1.75 5.35 1.20
N LEU A 74 -2.32 6.27 1.98
CA LEU A 74 -3.02 7.44 1.47
C LEU A 74 -2.06 8.40 0.76
N ASP A 75 -0.90 8.68 1.36
CA ASP A 75 0.13 9.53 0.76
C ASP A 75 0.63 8.94 -0.57
N LEU A 76 0.85 7.61 -0.60
CA LEU A 76 1.23 6.89 -1.81
C LEU A 76 0.14 6.94 -2.88
N LEU A 77 -1.14 6.82 -2.50
CA LEU A 77 -2.27 6.97 -3.42
C LEU A 77 -2.29 8.37 -4.04
N VAL A 78 -2.24 9.42 -3.22
CA VAL A 78 -2.24 10.82 -3.67
C VAL A 78 -1.07 11.09 -4.61
N GLN A 79 0.13 10.62 -4.27
CA GLN A 79 1.29 10.76 -5.14
C GLN A 79 1.08 10.10 -6.50
N ASN A 80 0.59 8.86 -6.54
CA ASN A 80 0.35 8.13 -7.78
C ASN A 80 -0.76 8.77 -8.63
N CYS A 81 -1.82 9.29 -8.02
CA CYS A 81 -2.86 10.03 -8.72
C CYS A 81 -2.27 11.27 -9.40
N HIS A 82 -1.47 12.05 -8.67
CA HIS A 82 -0.80 13.23 -9.23
C HIS A 82 0.15 12.85 -10.38
N GLU A 83 0.92 11.76 -10.23
CA GLU A 83 1.80 11.23 -11.27
C GLU A 83 1.05 10.77 -12.52
N ALA A 84 -0.12 10.15 -12.36
CA ALA A 84 -0.97 9.75 -13.48
C ALA A 84 -1.53 10.99 -14.19
N MET A 85 -2.03 11.98 -13.43
CA MET A 85 -2.56 13.24 -13.97
C MET A 85 -1.50 14.02 -14.75
N GLN A 86 -0.26 14.08 -14.28
CA GLN A 86 0.82 14.76 -15.00
C GLN A 86 1.14 14.16 -16.38
N ARG A 87 0.81 12.88 -16.57
CA ARG A 87 1.01 12.17 -17.84
C ARG A 87 -0.24 12.16 -18.72
N ASN A 88 -1.35 12.71 -18.23
CA ASN A 88 -2.55 12.89 -19.03
C ASN A 88 -2.38 14.10 -19.98
N PRO A 89 -2.30 13.91 -21.31
CA PRO A 89 -2.16 15.01 -22.26
C PRO A 89 -3.36 15.99 -22.24
N ASP A 90 -4.55 15.52 -21.86
CA ASP A 90 -5.75 16.36 -21.78
C ASP A 90 -5.61 17.47 -20.73
N ASN A 91 -4.85 17.23 -19.66
CA ASN A 91 -4.56 18.25 -18.64
C ASN A 91 -3.74 19.44 -19.18
N TYR A 92 -3.16 19.30 -20.37
CA TYR A 92 -2.40 20.35 -21.05
C TYR A 92 -3.12 20.89 -22.30
N GLY A 93 -4.40 20.55 -22.49
CA GLY A 93 -5.17 20.93 -23.68
C GLY A 93 -4.67 20.26 -24.96
N MET A 94 -3.96 19.13 -24.84
CA MET A 94 -3.50 18.36 -25.98
C MET A 94 -4.46 17.21 -26.26
N HIS A 95 -5.28 17.35 -27.30
CA HIS A 95 -6.19 16.28 -27.74
C HIS A 95 -5.46 15.27 -28.62
N VAL A 96 -4.57 14.49 -28.00
CA VAL A 96 -3.90 13.38 -28.69
C VAL A 96 -4.77 12.14 -28.54
N PHE A 97 -5.17 11.55 -29.67
CA PHE A 97 -6.08 10.39 -29.73
C PHE A 97 -5.46 9.06 -29.26
N SER A 98 -4.50 9.11 -28.34
CA SER A 98 -3.74 7.96 -27.86
C SER A 98 -3.87 7.86 -26.34
N ASP A 99 -4.03 6.64 -25.86
CA ASP A 99 -4.32 6.29 -24.46
C ASP A 99 -3.09 6.44 -23.53
N TYR A 100 -2.34 7.54 -23.65
CA TYR A 100 -1.15 7.81 -22.84
C TYR A 100 -1.43 7.78 -21.34
N TRP A 101 -2.62 8.23 -20.93
CA TRP A 101 -3.02 8.19 -19.53
C TRP A 101 -3.19 6.76 -19.01
N ALA A 102 -3.80 5.87 -19.79
CA ALA A 102 -3.92 4.46 -19.41
C ALA A 102 -2.56 3.77 -19.31
N TYR A 103 -1.63 4.06 -20.24
CA TYR A 103 -0.26 3.55 -20.16
C TYR A 103 0.49 4.07 -18.93
N ALA A 104 0.29 5.33 -18.56
CA ALA A 104 0.85 5.89 -17.34
C ALA A 104 0.35 5.15 -16.09
N ILE A 105 -0.94 4.85 -16.01
CA ILE A 105 -1.52 4.09 -14.90
C ILE A 105 -0.90 2.68 -14.83
N ILE A 106 -0.75 2.01 -15.98
CA ILE A 106 -0.14 0.67 -16.04
C ILE A 106 1.30 0.69 -15.51
N ASP A 107 2.11 1.68 -15.90
CA ASP A 107 3.50 1.83 -15.45
C ASP A 107 3.60 2.10 -13.94
N LEU A 108 2.69 2.90 -13.39
CA LEU A 108 2.58 3.13 -11.95
C LEU A 108 2.22 1.85 -11.19
N ILE A 109 1.24 1.08 -11.68
CA ILE A 109 0.87 -0.21 -11.09
C ILE A 109 2.05 -1.19 -11.14
N GLU A 110 2.78 -1.26 -12.26
CA GLU A 110 3.96 -2.10 -12.39
C GLU A 110 5.03 -1.72 -11.36
N THR A 111 5.25 -0.42 -11.15
CA THR A 111 6.20 0.11 -10.16
C THR A 111 5.77 -0.27 -8.74
N LEU A 112 4.48 -0.14 -8.41
CA LEU A 112 3.93 -0.56 -7.11
C LEU A 112 4.13 -2.06 -6.88
N CYS A 113 3.80 -2.90 -7.85
CA CYS A 113 3.97 -4.34 -7.77
C CYS A 113 5.45 -4.74 -7.54
N LYS A 114 6.38 -4.12 -8.26
CA LYS A 114 7.82 -4.35 -8.08
C LYS A 114 8.30 -3.93 -6.69
N SER A 115 7.82 -2.80 -6.19
CA SER A 115 8.16 -2.33 -4.84
C SER A 115 7.66 -3.29 -3.77
N ALA A 116 6.43 -3.80 -3.90
CA ALA A 116 5.83 -4.75 -2.98
C ALA A 116 6.57 -6.10 -3.00
N ASP A 117 6.90 -6.63 -4.18
CA ASP A 117 7.68 -7.87 -4.32
C ASP A 117 9.07 -7.75 -3.67
N THR A 118 9.73 -6.59 -3.86
CA THR A 118 11.01 -6.30 -3.24
C THR A 118 10.89 -6.26 -1.71
N ALA A 119 9.87 -5.58 -1.18
CA ALA A 119 9.62 -5.51 0.26
C ALA A 119 9.31 -6.88 0.86
N LEU A 120 8.52 -7.71 0.17
CA LEU A 120 8.18 -9.07 0.61
C LEU A 120 9.42 -9.99 0.62
N LYS A 121 10.29 -9.89 -0.39
CA LYS A 121 11.54 -10.66 -0.45
C LYS A 121 12.55 -10.24 0.61
N ALA A 122 12.55 -8.96 1.02
CA ALA A 122 13.41 -8.45 2.07
C ALA A 122 12.99 -8.91 3.48
N ARG A 123 11.76 -9.40 3.67
CA ARG A 123 11.31 -9.91 4.97
C ARG A 123 12.04 -11.21 5.30
N PRO A 124 12.66 -11.33 6.50
CA PRO A 124 13.19 -12.60 6.93
C PRO A 124 12.03 -13.59 7.04
N ALA A 125 12.18 -14.76 6.41
CA ALA A 125 11.16 -15.81 6.47
C ALA A 125 10.78 -16.09 7.94
N PRO A 126 9.49 -16.01 8.31
CA PRO A 126 9.04 -16.41 9.63
C PRO A 126 9.21 -17.93 9.74
N GLY A 127 10.40 -18.39 10.16
CA GLY A 127 10.70 -19.81 10.23
C GLY A 127 12.17 -20.24 10.23
N LEU A 128 13.14 -19.35 10.02
CA LEU A 128 14.58 -19.72 10.16
C LEU A 128 15.20 -19.31 11.50
N GLY A 129 14.36 -19.09 12.51
CA GLY A 129 14.72 -19.10 13.92
C GLY A 129 14.54 -20.49 14.55
N CYS A 130 14.78 -21.58 13.82
CA CYS A 130 14.96 -22.87 14.48
C CYS A 130 16.36 -22.89 15.09
N CYS A 131 16.43 -22.94 16.42
CA CYS A 131 17.66 -23.05 17.21
C CYS A 131 18.55 -24.27 16.83
N CYS A 132 18.08 -25.17 15.95
CA CYS A 132 18.86 -26.31 15.45
C CYS A 132 19.68 -26.04 14.18
N CYS A 133 19.47 -24.93 13.45
CA CYS A 133 20.13 -24.71 12.15
C CYS A 133 21.42 -23.89 12.18
N THR A 134 21.84 -23.34 13.34
CA THR A 134 23.15 -22.68 13.49
C THR A 134 24.34 -23.64 13.38
N TRP A 135 24.11 -24.95 13.34
CA TRP A 135 25.17 -25.96 13.17
C TRP A 135 25.52 -26.29 11.71
N ALA A 136 24.66 -25.95 10.73
CA ALA A 136 24.90 -26.34 9.34
C ALA A 136 25.78 -25.38 8.54
N PHE A 137 26.10 -24.20 9.10
CA PHE A 137 27.00 -23.20 8.47
C PHE A 137 28.32 -23.02 9.25
N SER A 138 28.79 -24.08 9.90
CA SER A 138 30.17 -24.17 10.38
C SER A 138 30.82 -25.42 9.77
N GLN A 139 31.00 -25.40 8.45
CA GLN A 139 32.02 -26.27 7.85
C GLN A 139 33.39 -25.73 8.32
N PRO A 140 34.20 -26.50 9.07
CA PRO A 140 35.59 -26.12 9.23
C PRO A 140 36.24 -26.19 7.85
N GLN A 141 36.75 -25.06 7.35
CA GLN A 141 37.62 -25.07 6.18
C GLN A 141 38.78 -26.02 6.47
N LYS A 142 38.88 -27.11 5.70
CA LYS A 142 40.05 -27.99 5.76
C LYS A 142 41.27 -27.16 5.42
N PRO A 143 42.34 -27.15 6.23
CA PRO A 143 43.55 -26.43 5.89
C PRO A 143 44.20 -27.10 4.67
N THR A 144 44.34 -26.32 3.60
CA THR A 144 45.06 -26.70 2.39
C THR A 144 46.54 -26.84 2.74
N ALA A 145 47.04 -28.08 2.82
CA ALA A 145 48.46 -28.34 2.99
C ALA A 145 49.21 -27.96 1.70
N HIS A 146 49.85 -26.79 1.69
CA HIS A 146 50.87 -26.46 0.72
C HIS A 146 52.15 -27.24 1.06
N VAL A 147 52.37 -28.34 0.36
CA VAL A 147 53.68 -29.02 0.32
C VAL A 147 54.62 -28.15 -0.51
N ALA A 148 55.44 -27.33 0.16
CA ALA A 148 56.58 -26.68 -0.44
C ALA A 148 57.75 -27.69 -0.49
N LEU A 149 57.95 -28.31 -1.65
CA LEU A 149 59.19 -29.02 -1.96
C LEU A 149 60.35 -28.00 -1.98
N ARG A 150 61.25 -28.08 -1.01
CA ARG A 150 62.61 -27.55 -1.13
C ARG A 150 63.46 -28.55 -1.90
N ARG A 151 64.12 -28.08 -2.96
CA ARG A 151 65.41 -28.57 -3.42
C ARG A 151 66.33 -27.37 -3.57
#